data_AF-A0A372GH01-F1
#
_entry.id   AF-A0A372GH01-F1
#
_cell.length_a   1.000
_cell.length_b   1.000
_cell.length_c   1.000
_cell.angle_alpha   90.00
_cell.angle_beta   90.00
_cell.angle_gamma   90.00
#
_symmetry.space_group_name_H-M   'P 1'
#
loop_
_entity.id
_entity.type
_entity.pdbx_description
1 polymer ?
#
loop_
_entity_poly.entity_id
_entity_poly.type
_entity_poly.pdbx_seq_one_letter_code
_entity_poly.pdbx_strand_id
1 'polypeptide(L)' 'MTYLSALLGLLAIAMLTTLVLLAVRRDRDMRRNAPALVVAGRAQAASLGTSAEGGTTQPPPMR' A
#
# COMPACT_ATOMS: atom_id res chain seq x y z
N MET A 1 23.84 4.42 -25.41
CA MET A 1 23.66 3.58 -24.21
C MET A 1 23.70 4.38 -22.90
N THR A 2 24.58 5.37 -22.77
CA THR A 2 24.70 6.21 -21.56
C THR A 2 23.46 7.05 -21.25
N TYR A 3 22.83 7.65 -22.27
CA TYR A 3 21.61 8.45 -22.09
C TYR A 3 20.43 7.66 -21.54
N LEU A 4 20.20 6.45 -22.06
CA LEU A 4 19.11 5.60 -21.56
C LEU A 4 19.36 5.21 -20.10
N SER A 5 20.59 4.85 -19.77
CA SER A 5 20.99 4.54 -18.39
C SER A 5 20.83 5.75 -17.45
N ALA A 6 21.26 6.94 -17.88
CA ALA A 6 21.11 8.18 -17.12
C ALA A 6 19.62 8.53 -16.90
N LEU A 7 18.79 8.36 -17.92
CA LEU A 7 17.34 8.61 -17.82
C LEU A 7 16.68 7.64 -16.83
N LEU A 8 17.02 6.35 -16.89
CA LEU A 8 16.54 5.35 -15.95
C LEU A 8 17.00 5.66 -14.51
N GLY A 9 18.24 6.12 -14.33
CA GLY A 9 18.76 6.57 -13.03
C GLY A 9 17.96 7.75 -12.47
N LEU A 10 17.69 8.77 -13.29
CA LEU A 10 16.87 9.92 -12.89
C LEU A 10 15.43 9.51 -12.52
N LEU A 11 14.82 8.62 -13.31
CA LEU A 11 13.49 8.10 -13.03
C LEU A 11 13.45 7.31 -11.71
N ALA A 12 14.46 6.49 -11.43
CA ALA A 12 14.55 5.76 -10.18
C ALA A 12 14.65 6.71 -8.97
N ILE A 13 15.49 7.75 -9.07
CA ILE A 13 15.61 8.78 -8.03
C ILE A 13 14.27 9.51 -7.85
N ALA A 14 13.63 9.92 -8.94
CA ALA A 14 12.33 10.57 -8.88
C ALA A 14 11.29 9.68 -8.19
N MET A 15 11.20 8.39 -8.56
CA MET A 15 10.28 7.43 -7.95
C MET A 15 10.58 7.23 -6.45
N LEU A 16 11.85 7.17 -6.07
CA LEU A 16 12.23 7.07 -4.66
C LEU A 16 11.77 8.32 -3.88
N THR A 17 11.98 9.52 -4.44
CA THR A 17 11.53 10.77 -3.80
C THR A 17 10.02 10.86 -3.67
N THR A 18 9.26 10.42 -4.68
CA THR A 18 7.78 10.46 -4.61
C THR A 18 7.25 9.52 -3.52
N LEU A 19 7.84 8.33 -3.38
CA LEU A 19 7.48 7.39 -2.32
C LEU A 19 7.80 7.95 -0.93
N VAL A 20 8.96 8.57 -0.75
CA VAL A 20 9.33 9.22 0.52
C VAL A 20 8.36 10.35 0.86
N LEU A 21 8.02 11.21 -0.10
CA LEU A 21 7.04 12.28 0.10
C LEU A 21 5.66 11.72 0.45
N LEU A 22 5.22 10.66 -0.23
CA LEU A 22 3.94 10.02 0.05
C LEU A 22 3.92 9.40 1.46
N ALA A 23 5.00 8.75 1.88
CA ALA A 23 5.14 8.20 3.22
C ALA A 23 5.09 9.29 4.30
N VAL A 24 5.78 10.41 4.09
CA VAL A 24 5.76 11.55 5.03
C VAL A 24 4.37 12.20 5.08
N ARG A 25 3.70 12.37 3.94
CA ARG A 25 2.32 12.89 3.91
C ARG A 25 1.38 11.96 4.66
N ARG A 26 1.48 10.66 4.42
CA ARG A 26 0.69 9.64 5.12
C ARG A 26 0.95 9.66 6.63
N ASP A 27 2.20 9.78 7.07
CA ASP A 27 2.55 9.87 8.50
C ASP A 27 1.95 11.13 9.14
N ARG A 28 1.99 12.27 8.43
CA ARG A 28 1.36 13.52 8.89
C ARG A 28 -0.16 13.42 8.96
N ASP A 29 -0.79 12.84 7.94
CA ASP A 29 -2.23 12.58 7.94
C ASP A 29 -2.62 11.60 9.06
N MET A 30 -1.77 10.59 9.32
CA MET A 30 -1.96 9.64 10.42
C MET A 30 -1.91 10.28 11.79
N ARG A 31 -0.92 11.15 12.01
CA ARG A 31 -0.77 11.90 13.25
C ARG A 31 -1.89 12.90 13.47
N ARG A 32 -2.48 13.47 12.41
CA ARG A 32 -3.60 14.43 12.52
C ARG A 32 -4.96 13.77 12.76
N ASN A 33 -5.18 12.55 12.26
CA ASN A 33 -6.48 11.85 12.34
C ASN A 33 -6.52 10.75 13.42
N ALA A 34 -5.78 10.94 14.51
CA ALA A 34 -5.41 9.88 15.47
C ALA A 34 -6.54 9.11 16.19
N PRO A 35 -7.83 9.49 16.24
CA PRO A 35 -8.87 8.56 16.70
C PRO A 35 -9.61 7.80 15.57
N ALA A 36 -9.56 8.26 14.31
CA ALA A 36 -10.34 7.68 13.21
C ALA A 36 -9.58 6.62 12.40
N LEU A 37 -8.24 6.62 12.42
CA LEU A 37 -7.41 5.82 11.52
C LEU A 37 -7.11 4.39 11.96
N VAL A 38 -7.27 4.06 13.26
CA VAL A 38 -7.11 2.68 13.74
C VAL A 38 -8.13 1.74 13.05
N VAL A 39 -9.32 2.26 12.72
CA VAL A 39 -10.39 1.51 12.05
C VAL A 39 -10.11 1.33 10.55
N ALA A 40 -9.68 2.39 9.85
CA ALA A 40 -9.41 2.34 8.40
C ALA A 40 -8.14 1.55 8.05
N GLY A 41 -7.08 1.63 8.88
CA GLY A 41 -5.85 0.84 8.70
C GLY A 41 -6.10 -0.67 8.85
N ARG A 42 -7.00 -1.07 9.77
CA ARG A 42 -7.43 -2.46 9.93
C ARG A 42 -8.32 -2.91 8.78
N ALA A 43 -9.21 -2.06 8.27
CA ALA A 43 -10.06 -2.38 7.11
C ALA A 43 -9.24 -2.58 5.83
N GLN A 44 -8.23 -1.74 5.58
CA GLN A 44 -7.34 -1.88 4.42
C GLN A 44 -6.43 -3.12 4.54
N ALA A 45 -5.89 -3.39 5.74
CA ALA A 45 -5.11 -4.61 5.99
C ALA A 45 -5.99 -5.88 5.87
N ALA A 46 -7.25 -5.82 6.32
CA ALA A 46 -8.22 -6.90 6.16
C ALA A 46 -8.60 -7.11 4.69
N SER A 47 -8.76 -6.04 3.89
CA SER A 47 -9.07 -6.15 2.45
C SER A 47 -7.92 -6.73 1.63
N LEU A 48 -6.67 -6.45 2.02
CA LEU A 48 -5.47 -7.03 1.39
C LEU A 48 -5.23 -8.49 1.83
N GLY A 49 -5.58 -8.85 3.07
CA GLY A 49 -5.50 -10.23 3.57
C GLY A 49 -6.59 -11.15 3.03
N THR A 50 -7.82 -10.65 2.84
CA THR A 50 -8.93 -11.45 2.28
C THR A 50 -8.80 -11.72 0.78
N SER A 51 -8.09 -10.88 0.01
CA SER A 51 -7.91 -11.10 -1.42
C SER A 51 -6.88 -12.18 -1.76
N ALA A 52 -5.99 -12.51 -0.81
CA ALA A 52 -5.03 -13.61 -0.95
C ALA A 52 -5.62 -14.98 -0.58
N GLU A 53 -6.81 -15.02 0.02
CA GLU A 53 -7.47 -16.23 0.53
C GLU A 53 -8.81 -16.48 -0.20
N GLY A 54 -8.85 -16.20 -1.50
CA GLY A 54 -10.00 -16.44 -2.38
C GLY A 54 -9.88 -17.71 -3.22
N GLY A 55 -9.02 -18.66 -2.83
CA GLY A 55 -8.78 -19.92 -3.53
C GLY A 55 -9.08 -21.13 -2.65
N THR A 56 -10.24 -21.76 -2.86
CA THR A 56 -10.64 -23.10 -2.38
C THR A 56 -10.66 -23.26 -0.85
N THR A 57 -11.80 -23.16 -0.16
CA THR A 57 -12.73 -24.29 0.01
C THR A 57 -13.91 -23.82 0.87
N GLN A 58 -15.09 -23.66 0.27
CA GLN A 58 -16.35 -23.49 1.00
C GLN A 58 -16.99 -24.89 1.13
N PRO A 59 -17.01 -25.54 2.31
CA PRO A 59 -17.84 -26.72 2.48
C PRO A 59 -19.31 -26.30 2.65
N PRO A 60 -20.27 -27.02 2.03
CA PRO A 60 -21.69 -26.67 2.07
C PRO A 60 -22.28 -26.91 3.46
N PRO A 61 -23.26 -26.09 3.91
CA PRO A 61 -24.04 -26.41 5.10
C PRO A 61 -25.03 -27.52 4.77
N MET A 62 -24.75 -28.75 5.20
CA MET A 62 -25.77 -29.80 5.24
C MET A 62 -26.57 -29.65 6.55
N ARG A 63 -27.87 -29.48 6.38
CA ARG A 63 -28.90 -29.35 7.42
C ARG A 63 -29.58 -30.70 7.62
#